data_AF-A0A258BT56-F1
#
_entry.id   AF-A0A258BT56-F1
#
_cell.length_a   1.000
_cell.length_b   1.000
_cell.length_c   1.000
_cell.angle_alpha   90.00
_cell.angle_beta   90.00
_cell.angle_gamma   90.00
#
_symmetry.space_group_name_H-M   'P 1'
#
loop_
_entity.id
_entity.type
_entity.pdbx_description
1 polymer ?
#
loop_
_entity_poly.entity_id
_entity_poly.type
_entity_poly.pdbx_seq_one_letter_code
_entity_poly.pdbx_strand_id
1 'polypeptide(L)'
;MTAINKLALRAFYEEKKTEYYARRASGDTSQWDESYKWDILPKLNKSLSRFGAVTADNFGDIIAEIRKNNPTAGSFAHWIDMDDLDLLVKAPNGFQVLRDLWQSTPDTVAAEIDSANTVSALLIRDKKFSPSTYAFILAAKDCNNFSIHRDWIAKQLAAINGIKMPTSPGEKYQLLNDSALYLGVLMQKDNKVDGLEYQALSGQDFLWVICNASNSQSEQDTDIHRYIDKGSVRVDDTARFKTHVEVAKLFGKDMAGHQRATLRLADDWLIWFPKLYKNGDWDNQISKDGNVVTMTYVPGGQYGDGKSYPESDPGKRIIFGHKVDAQTGDRYYEFVGIFSELHGTSAQASCDMHTLTKRLRYS
;
A
#
# COMPACT_ATOMS: atom_id res chain seq x y z
N MET A 1 -1.06 15.20 16.84
CA MET A 1 -1.39 13.81 17.18
C MET A 1 -2.82 13.55 16.76
N THR A 2 -3.02 12.72 15.73
CA THR A 2 -4.35 12.40 15.20
C THR A 2 -4.85 11.16 15.91
N ALA A 3 -5.83 11.30 16.80
CA ALA A 3 -6.39 10.18 17.55
C ALA A 3 -7.06 9.18 16.59
N ILE A 4 -6.93 7.88 16.90
CA ILE A 4 -7.61 6.82 16.15
C ILE A 4 -9.14 6.97 16.25
N ASN A 5 -9.83 6.73 15.15
CA ASN A 5 -11.28 6.62 15.07
C ASN A 5 -11.73 5.24 15.59
N LYS A 6 -11.88 5.15 16.92
CA LYS A 6 -12.31 3.92 17.59
C LYS A 6 -13.66 3.37 17.08
N LEU A 7 -14.57 4.25 16.64
CA LEU A 7 -15.86 3.81 16.09
C LEU A 7 -15.67 3.09 14.75
N ALA A 8 -14.88 3.65 13.84
CA ALA A 8 -14.58 3.03 12.56
C ALA A 8 -13.77 1.73 12.72
N LEU A 9 -12.77 1.72 13.59
CA LEU A 9 -12.00 0.51 13.90
C LEU A 9 -12.86 -0.60 14.52
N ARG A 10 -13.82 -0.24 15.39
CA ARG A 10 -14.76 -1.21 15.94
C ARG A 10 -15.68 -1.76 14.86
N ALA A 11 -16.23 -0.91 13.99
CA ALA A 11 -17.07 -1.37 12.88
C ALA A 11 -16.30 -2.34 11.96
N PHE A 12 -15.06 -1.98 11.61
CA PHE A 12 -14.15 -2.85 10.84
C PHE A 12 -13.89 -4.19 11.55
N TYR A 13 -13.64 -4.16 12.87
CA TYR A 13 -13.47 -5.38 13.66
C TYR A 13 -14.71 -6.27 13.64
N GLU A 14 -15.89 -5.71 13.94
CA GLU A 14 -17.15 -6.45 13.97
C GLU A 14 -17.49 -7.07 12.61
N GLU A 15 -17.18 -6.37 11.51
CA GLU A 15 -17.36 -6.87 10.15
C GLU A 15 -16.44 -8.07 9.85
N LYS A 16 -15.16 -8.00 10.25
CA LYS A 16 -14.12 -8.95 9.82
C LYS A 16 -13.78 -10.04 10.84
N LYS A 17 -14.21 -9.94 12.10
CA LYS A 17 -13.83 -10.89 13.17
C LYS A 17 -14.20 -12.34 12.87
N THR A 18 -15.36 -12.60 12.25
CA THR A 18 -15.76 -13.96 11.89
C THR A 18 -14.81 -14.56 10.85
N GLU A 19 -14.40 -13.76 9.86
CA GLU A 19 -13.41 -14.17 8.86
C GLU A 19 -12.05 -14.44 9.51
N TYR A 20 -11.58 -13.54 10.39
CA TYR A 20 -10.32 -13.70 11.11
C TYR A 20 -10.28 -15.01 11.89
N TYR A 21 -11.31 -15.27 12.71
CA TYR A 21 -11.36 -16.48 13.54
C TYR A 21 -11.45 -17.75 12.68
N ALA A 22 -12.18 -17.73 11.57
CA ALA A 22 -12.23 -18.85 10.64
C ALA A 22 -10.85 -19.14 10.02
N ARG A 23 -10.11 -18.11 9.60
CA ARG A 23 -8.75 -18.26 9.06
C ARG A 23 -7.78 -18.83 10.09
N ARG A 24 -7.78 -18.30 11.32
CA ARG A 24 -6.90 -18.81 12.42
C ARG A 24 -7.25 -20.25 12.82
N ALA A 25 -8.52 -20.63 12.78
CA ALA A 25 -8.96 -21.99 13.11
C ALA A 25 -8.75 -23.00 11.97
N SER A 26 -8.41 -22.54 10.75
CA SER A 26 -8.29 -23.42 9.57
C SER A 26 -7.14 -24.42 9.63
N GLY A 27 -6.11 -24.14 10.44
CA GLY A 27 -4.86 -24.91 10.47
C GLY A 27 -3.93 -24.68 9.28
N ASP A 28 -4.35 -23.91 8.27
CA ASP A 28 -3.54 -23.56 7.12
C ASP A 28 -2.75 -22.27 7.41
N THR A 29 -1.48 -22.43 7.79
CA THR A 29 -0.59 -21.33 8.16
C THR A 29 -0.38 -20.33 7.02
N SER A 30 -0.59 -20.72 5.76
CA SER A 30 -0.50 -19.80 4.62
C SER A 30 -1.61 -18.75 4.64
N GLN A 31 -2.73 -19.01 5.33
CA GLN A 31 -3.85 -18.08 5.46
C GLN A 31 -3.68 -17.07 6.60
N TRP A 32 -2.67 -17.24 7.46
CA TRP A 32 -2.35 -16.35 8.57
C TRP A 32 -0.83 -16.28 8.82
N ASP A 33 -0.09 -16.16 7.72
CA ASP A 33 1.36 -16.22 7.65
C ASP A 33 2.05 -15.06 8.38
N GLU A 34 2.21 -15.14 9.70
CA GLU A 34 3.21 -14.41 10.51
C GLU A 34 3.38 -15.16 11.87
N SER A 35 3.16 -16.48 11.87
CA SER A 35 3.06 -17.30 13.08
C SER A 35 4.31 -17.25 13.96
N TYR A 36 5.48 -17.10 13.33
CA TYR A 36 6.80 -16.99 13.97
C TYR A 36 6.88 -15.87 15.02
N LYS A 37 6.03 -14.83 14.93
CA LYS A 37 6.01 -13.73 15.92
C LYS A 37 5.56 -14.17 17.30
N TRP A 38 4.67 -15.16 17.36
CA TRP A 38 4.19 -15.75 18.60
C TRP A 38 5.27 -16.58 19.29
N ASP A 39 6.26 -17.07 18.54
CA ASP A 39 7.41 -17.78 19.10
C ASP A 39 8.56 -16.85 19.47
N ILE A 40 8.80 -15.79 18.71
CA ILE A 40 9.99 -14.94 18.84
C ILE A 40 9.77 -13.82 19.86
N LEU A 41 8.70 -13.04 19.72
CA LEU A 41 8.52 -11.81 20.51
C LEU A 41 8.35 -12.09 22.01
N PRO A 42 7.56 -13.09 22.45
CA PRO A 42 7.47 -13.43 23.88
C PRO A 42 8.82 -13.86 24.49
N LYS A 43 9.64 -14.60 23.73
CA LYS A 43 10.98 -15.02 24.17
C LYS A 43 11.92 -13.82 24.29
N LEU A 44 11.90 -12.91 23.32
CA LEU A 44 12.64 -11.66 23.37
C LEU A 44 12.19 -10.77 24.54
N ASN A 45 10.88 -10.59 24.73
CA ASN A 45 10.32 -9.81 25.83
C ASN A 45 10.80 -10.34 27.19
N LYS A 46 10.79 -11.66 27.38
CA LYS A 46 11.38 -12.29 28.58
C LYS A 46 12.89 -12.06 28.68
N SER A 47 13.66 -12.28 27.62
CA SER A 47 15.13 -12.12 27.60
C SER A 47 15.56 -10.68 27.90
N LEU A 48 14.88 -9.71 27.29
CA LEU A 48 15.18 -8.29 27.39
C LEU A 48 14.63 -7.65 28.67
N SER A 49 13.70 -8.29 29.38
CA SER A 49 13.14 -7.78 30.66
C SER A 49 14.20 -7.51 31.74
N ARG A 50 15.38 -8.14 31.65
CA ARG A 50 16.52 -7.89 32.55
C ARG A 50 17.13 -6.49 32.38
N PHE A 51 16.86 -5.82 31.26
CA PHE A 51 17.38 -4.49 30.95
C PHE A 51 16.32 -3.42 31.26
N GLY A 52 16.35 -2.90 32.49
CA GLY A 52 15.44 -1.83 32.92
C GLY A 52 15.66 -0.51 32.19
N ALA A 53 16.87 -0.25 31.69
CA ALA A 53 17.23 0.92 30.89
C ALA A 53 18.37 0.60 29.92
N VAL A 54 18.50 1.38 28.86
CA VAL A 54 19.64 1.31 27.93
C VAL A 54 20.76 2.21 28.44
N THR A 55 21.96 1.64 28.60
CA THR A 55 23.19 2.33 28.99
C THR A 55 24.30 1.99 28.01
N ALA A 56 25.43 2.70 28.07
CA ALA A 56 26.59 2.39 27.25
C ALA A 56 27.07 0.93 27.45
N ASP A 57 26.97 0.41 28.68
CA ASP A 57 27.49 -0.92 29.03
C ASP A 57 26.63 -2.06 28.49
N ASN A 58 25.30 -1.89 28.40
CA ASN A 58 24.39 -2.96 28.00
C ASN A 58 23.86 -2.84 26.56
N PHE A 59 24.11 -1.71 25.89
CA PHE A 59 23.56 -1.43 24.57
C PHE A 59 23.98 -2.48 23.53
N GLY A 60 25.24 -2.89 23.54
CA GLY A 60 25.74 -3.95 22.63
C GLY A 60 24.99 -5.26 22.79
N ASP A 61 24.74 -5.69 24.04
CA ASP A 61 24.02 -6.94 24.34
C ASP A 61 22.56 -6.88 23.90
N ILE A 62 21.90 -5.74 24.10
CA ILE A 62 20.52 -5.52 23.65
C ILE A 62 20.42 -5.64 22.12
N ILE A 63 21.30 -4.95 21.40
CA ILE A 63 21.31 -4.99 19.93
C ILE A 63 21.63 -6.40 19.42
N ALA A 64 22.59 -7.09 20.04
CA ALA A 64 22.95 -8.46 19.66
C ALA A 64 21.77 -9.44 19.82
N GLU A 65 21.04 -9.35 20.93
CA GLU A 65 19.87 -10.21 21.21
C GLU A 65 18.74 -9.95 20.21
N ILE A 66 18.45 -8.68 19.90
CA ILE A 66 17.42 -8.30 18.92
C ILE A 66 17.79 -8.80 17.51
N ARG A 67 19.03 -8.55 17.06
CA ARG A 67 19.51 -8.96 15.73
C ARG A 67 19.48 -10.47 15.54
N LYS A 68 19.94 -11.22 16.54
CA LYS A 68 19.95 -12.70 16.51
C LYS A 68 18.56 -13.31 16.28
N ASN A 69 17.51 -12.61 16.72
CA ASN A 69 16.13 -13.07 16.64
C ASN A 69 15.33 -12.37 15.54
N ASN A 70 15.96 -11.56 14.67
CA ASN A 70 15.29 -11.10 13.45
C ASN A 70 15.12 -12.32 12.50
N PRO A 71 13.90 -12.65 12.08
CA PRO A 71 13.64 -13.84 11.28
C PRO A 71 14.22 -13.74 9.86
N THR A 72 14.62 -14.89 9.30
CA THR A 72 15.17 -15.00 7.94
C THR A 72 14.10 -14.96 6.84
N ALA A 73 12.85 -15.28 7.18
CA ALA A 73 11.67 -15.18 6.32
C ALA A 73 10.55 -14.46 7.09
N GLY A 74 9.82 -13.54 6.45
CA GLY A 74 8.90 -12.64 7.14
C GLY A 74 9.65 -11.67 8.06
N SER A 75 10.30 -10.63 7.55
CA SER A 75 11.17 -9.79 8.39
C SER A 75 10.38 -8.87 9.31
N PHE A 76 10.68 -8.81 10.62
CA PHE A 76 10.15 -7.74 11.49
C PHE A 76 10.72 -6.38 11.09
N ALA A 77 12.03 -6.35 10.85
CA ALA A 77 12.76 -5.20 10.33
C ALA A 77 13.71 -5.62 9.20
N HIS A 78 14.03 -4.68 8.31
CA HIS A 78 14.90 -4.96 7.17
C HIS A 78 16.32 -5.30 7.63
N TRP A 79 16.96 -6.31 7.04
CA TRP A 79 18.31 -6.74 7.46
C TRP A 79 19.37 -5.64 7.36
N ILE A 80 19.29 -4.77 6.35
CA ILE A 80 20.16 -3.58 6.26
C ILE A 80 20.04 -2.70 7.51
N ASP A 81 18.81 -2.44 7.99
CA ASP A 81 18.64 -1.65 9.20
C ASP A 81 19.17 -2.40 10.43
N MET A 82 18.99 -3.72 10.50
CA MET A 82 19.53 -4.54 11.59
C MET A 82 21.05 -4.54 11.60
N ASP A 83 21.70 -4.57 10.45
CA ASP A 83 23.15 -4.49 10.33
C ASP A 83 23.67 -3.09 10.65
N ASP A 84 22.94 -2.04 10.23
CA ASP A 84 23.30 -0.66 10.51
C ASP A 84 23.18 -0.30 12.01
N LEU A 85 22.47 -1.09 12.83
CA LEU A 85 22.49 -0.92 14.28
C LEU A 85 23.91 -1.09 14.87
N ASP A 86 24.80 -1.86 14.23
CA ASP A 86 26.20 -1.96 14.66
C ASP A 86 26.96 -0.64 14.53
N LEU A 87 26.53 0.26 13.65
CA LEU A 87 27.09 1.60 13.54
C LEU A 87 26.84 2.40 14.82
N LEU A 88 25.66 2.21 15.45
CA LEU A 88 25.35 2.81 16.74
C LEU A 88 26.18 2.17 17.85
N VAL A 89 26.33 0.84 17.86
CA VAL A 89 27.13 0.15 18.89
C VAL A 89 28.58 0.65 18.89
N LYS A 90 29.13 0.95 17.71
CA LYS A 90 30.48 1.49 17.54
C LYS A 90 30.60 2.99 17.83
N ALA A 91 29.49 3.72 17.87
CA ALA A 91 29.49 5.15 18.13
C ALA A 91 29.55 5.43 19.65
N PRO A 92 30.43 6.33 20.14
CA PRO A 92 30.59 6.60 21.57
C PRO A 92 29.29 6.94 22.33
N ASN A 93 28.32 7.53 21.64
CA ASN A 93 27.01 7.92 22.19
C ASN A 93 25.84 7.21 21.50
N GLY A 94 26.08 6.12 20.76
CA GLY A 94 25.02 5.47 19.99
C GLY A 94 23.88 4.91 20.84
N PHE A 95 24.16 4.51 22.09
CA PHE A 95 23.15 4.07 23.04
C PHE A 95 22.06 5.13 23.32
N GLN A 96 22.36 6.42 23.14
CA GLN A 96 21.39 7.51 23.34
C GLN A 96 20.22 7.44 22.36
N VAL A 97 20.41 6.84 21.17
CA VAL A 97 19.34 6.67 20.17
C VAL A 97 18.20 5.81 20.73
N LEU A 98 18.51 4.78 21.52
CA LEU A 98 17.50 3.90 22.09
C LEU A 98 17.17 4.22 23.56
N ARG A 99 17.92 5.09 24.23
CA ARG A 99 17.73 5.36 25.66
C ARG A 99 16.31 5.81 25.99
N ASP A 100 15.83 6.83 25.29
CA ASP A 100 14.53 7.44 25.59
C ASP A 100 13.41 6.61 24.94
N LEU A 101 13.67 6.05 23.74
CA LEU A 101 12.78 5.10 23.07
C LEU A 101 12.48 3.86 23.92
N TRP A 102 13.47 3.32 24.65
CA TRP A 102 13.28 2.15 25.53
C TRP A 102 12.28 2.43 26.65
N GLN A 103 12.15 3.68 27.07
CA GLN A 103 11.20 4.11 28.11
C GLN A 103 9.87 4.61 27.55
N SER A 104 9.69 4.55 26.23
CA SER A 104 8.46 5.01 25.59
C SER A 104 7.24 4.24 26.10
N THR A 105 6.11 4.95 26.11
CA THR A 105 4.77 4.40 26.28
C THR A 105 4.01 4.56 24.96
N PRO A 106 2.86 3.90 24.76
CA PRO A 106 2.04 4.13 23.57
C PRO A 106 1.72 5.61 23.29
N ASP A 107 1.59 6.43 24.35
CA ASP A 107 1.29 7.86 24.23
C ASP A 107 2.50 8.69 23.77
N THR A 108 3.73 8.28 24.10
CA THR A 108 4.96 9.05 23.80
C THR A 108 5.71 8.55 22.57
N VAL A 109 5.42 7.33 22.12
CA VAL A 109 6.26 6.60 21.16
C VAL A 109 6.51 7.32 19.83
N ALA A 110 5.54 8.11 19.34
CA ALA A 110 5.74 8.87 18.11
C ALA A 110 6.88 9.88 18.25
N ALA A 111 6.87 10.67 19.32
CA ALA A 111 7.90 11.67 19.58
C ALA A 111 9.27 11.00 19.81
N GLU A 112 9.29 9.87 20.53
CA GLU A 112 10.54 9.15 20.81
C GLU A 112 11.16 8.53 19.56
N ILE A 113 10.36 8.01 18.62
CA ILE A 113 10.86 7.51 17.33
C ILE A 113 11.45 8.65 16.49
N ASP A 114 10.77 9.79 16.41
CA ASP A 114 11.25 10.93 15.62
C ASP A 114 12.50 11.57 16.26
N SER A 115 12.58 11.59 17.59
CA SER A 115 13.77 11.96 18.35
C SER A 115 14.93 10.98 18.10
N ALA A 116 14.69 9.68 18.22
CA ALA A 116 15.69 8.64 17.95
C ALA A 116 16.26 8.76 16.53
N ASN A 117 15.41 9.02 15.54
CA ASN A 117 15.84 9.24 14.16
C ASN A 117 16.71 10.50 14.03
N THR A 118 16.35 11.58 14.71
CA THR A 118 17.14 12.83 14.73
C THR A 118 18.53 12.59 15.34
N VAL A 119 18.59 11.90 16.49
CA VAL A 119 19.86 11.57 17.15
C VAL A 119 20.69 10.61 16.28
N SER A 120 20.08 9.60 15.67
CA SER A 120 20.80 8.68 14.78
C SER A 120 21.39 9.40 13.57
N ALA A 121 20.65 10.31 12.93
CA ALA A 121 21.15 11.07 11.80
C ALA A 121 22.40 11.91 12.17
N LEU A 122 22.41 12.52 13.36
CA LEU A 122 23.55 13.28 13.86
C LEU A 122 24.77 12.40 14.16
N LEU A 123 24.57 11.17 14.64
CA LEU A 123 25.67 10.30 15.06
C LEU A 123 26.26 9.46 13.92
N ILE A 124 25.44 9.07 12.95
CA ILE A 124 25.82 8.09 11.91
C ILE A 124 25.47 8.57 10.49
N ARG A 125 25.99 9.75 10.12
CA ARG A 125 25.98 10.28 8.73
C ARG A 125 24.60 10.29 8.09
N ASP A 126 23.64 10.95 8.73
CA ASP A 126 22.25 11.09 8.26
C ASP A 126 21.46 9.78 8.15
N LYS A 127 21.98 8.66 8.68
CA LYS A 127 21.22 7.40 8.74
C LYS A 127 20.00 7.59 9.64
N LYS A 128 18.85 7.18 9.11
CA LYS A 128 17.57 7.05 9.80
C LYS A 128 17.11 5.61 9.66
N PHE A 129 16.45 5.09 10.69
CA PHE A 129 15.91 3.73 10.65
C PHE A 129 14.42 3.78 10.29
N SER A 130 13.97 2.72 9.62
CA SER A 130 12.57 2.57 9.26
C SER A 130 11.67 2.43 10.50
N PRO A 131 10.37 2.80 10.41
CA PRO A 131 9.43 2.55 11.50
C PRO A 131 9.39 1.06 11.93
N SER A 132 9.55 0.14 10.98
CA SER A 132 9.63 -1.31 11.25
C SER A 132 10.79 -1.69 12.18
N THR A 133 11.93 -1.00 12.09
CA THR A 133 13.08 -1.23 12.97
C THR A 133 12.77 -0.85 14.41
N TYR A 134 12.25 0.34 14.64
CA TYR A 134 11.85 0.77 15.98
C TYR A 134 10.68 -0.05 16.52
N ALA A 135 9.70 -0.37 15.69
CA ALA A 135 8.59 -1.25 16.04
C ALA A 135 9.07 -2.62 16.52
N PHE A 136 10.06 -3.22 15.84
CA PHE A 136 10.62 -4.49 16.26
C PHE A 136 11.33 -4.38 17.61
N ILE A 137 12.16 -3.35 17.80
CA ILE A 137 12.86 -3.11 19.09
C ILE A 137 11.84 -2.97 20.23
N LEU A 138 10.78 -2.19 20.03
CA LEU A 138 9.74 -1.94 21.02
C LEU A 138 8.90 -3.19 21.31
N ALA A 139 8.47 -3.91 20.28
CA ALA A 139 7.71 -5.16 20.44
C ALA A 139 8.58 -6.27 21.06
N ALA A 140 9.87 -6.32 20.74
CA ALA A 140 10.82 -7.22 21.39
C ALA A 140 10.97 -6.89 22.88
N LYS A 141 10.96 -5.62 23.26
CA LYS A 141 10.97 -5.19 24.66
C LYS A 141 9.66 -5.51 25.37
N ASP A 142 8.51 -5.21 24.75
CA ASP A 142 7.18 -5.31 25.35
C ASP A 142 6.10 -5.53 24.27
N CYS A 143 5.90 -6.79 23.90
CA CYS A 143 4.90 -7.18 22.89
C CYS A 143 3.46 -7.07 23.37
N ASN A 144 3.21 -6.77 24.66
CA ASN A 144 1.87 -6.49 25.14
C ASN A 144 1.43 -5.08 24.75
N ASN A 145 2.33 -4.10 24.82
CA ASN A 145 2.02 -2.70 24.56
C ASN A 145 2.48 -2.20 23.18
N PHE A 146 3.40 -2.91 22.54
CA PHE A 146 3.97 -2.54 21.25
C PHE A 146 3.83 -3.63 20.21
N SER A 147 3.34 -3.23 19.04
CA SER A 147 3.17 -4.07 17.86
C SER A 147 4.31 -3.88 16.86
N ILE A 148 4.48 -4.85 15.95
CA ILE A 148 5.35 -4.75 14.78
C ILE A 148 4.69 -3.89 13.69
N HIS A 149 5.50 -3.30 12.81
CA HIS A 149 5.00 -2.34 11.81
C HIS A 149 5.11 -2.83 10.37
N ARG A 150 4.05 -2.53 9.60
CA ARG A 150 3.95 -2.74 8.14
C ARG A 150 3.38 -1.49 7.50
N ASP A 151 4.15 -0.86 6.61
CA ASP A 151 3.77 0.42 6.00
C ASP A 151 2.44 0.34 5.24
N TRP A 152 2.18 -0.78 4.56
CA TRP A 152 0.94 -0.98 3.81
C TRP A 152 -0.29 -1.19 4.73
N ILE A 153 -0.12 -1.79 5.92
CA ILE A 153 -1.18 -1.85 6.94
C ILE A 153 -1.48 -0.44 7.47
N ALA A 154 -0.44 0.35 7.75
CA ALA A 154 -0.61 1.73 8.21
C ALA A 154 -1.38 2.59 7.18
N LYS A 155 -1.17 2.37 5.87
CA LYS A 155 -1.97 3.01 4.81
C LYS A 155 -3.44 2.61 4.87
N GLN A 156 -3.74 1.32 5.02
CA GLN A 156 -5.13 0.85 5.16
C GLN A 156 -5.79 1.41 6.43
N LEU A 157 -5.05 1.48 7.53
CA LEU A 157 -5.52 2.09 8.77
C LEU A 157 -5.81 3.58 8.59
N ALA A 158 -4.99 4.34 7.86
CA ALA A 158 -5.30 5.73 7.58
C ALA A 158 -6.64 5.87 6.85
N ALA A 159 -6.91 4.99 5.87
CA ALA A 159 -8.19 4.95 5.16
C ALA A 159 -9.37 4.57 6.09
N ILE A 160 -9.23 3.54 6.93
CA ILE A 160 -10.26 3.13 7.91
C ILE A 160 -10.56 4.27 8.89
N ASN A 161 -9.53 4.98 9.32
CA ASN A 161 -9.66 6.11 10.24
C ASN A 161 -10.22 7.37 9.56
N GLY A 162 -10.31 7.40 8.22
CA GLY A 162 -10.74 8.57 7.46
C GLY A 162 -9.74 9.73 7.50
N ILE A 163 -8.45 9.42 7.66
CA ILE A 163 -7.38 10.42 7.80
C ILE A 163 -6.36 10.30 6.66
N LYS A 164 -5.64 11.38 6.41
CA LYS A 164 -4.46 11.32 5.54
C LYS A 164 -3.37 10.49 6.21
N MET A 165 -2.66 9.68 5.43
CA MET A 165 -1.50 8.93 5.90
C MET A 165 -0.49 9.87 6.58
N PRO A 166 -0.06 9.60 7.83
CA PRO A 166 0.95 10.39 8.51
C PRO A 166 2.27 10.40 7.76
N THR A 167 3.03 11.48 7.95
CA THR A 167 4.28 11.70 7.21
C THR A 167 5.51 11.33 8.03
N SER A 168 5.51 11.57 9.35
CA SER A 168 6.65 11.22 10.20
C SER A 168 6.70 9.71 10.49
N PRO A 169 7.90 9.12 10.63
CA PRO A 169 8.05 7.73 11.06
C PRO A 169 7.31 7.42 12.37
N GLY A 170 7.40 8.32 13.36
CA GLY A 170 6.75 8.17 14.65
C GLY A 170 5.23 8.14 14.57
N GLU A 171 4.61 9.08 13.83
CA GLU A 171 3.15 9.13 13.68
C GLU A 171 2.61 7.94 12.88
N LYS A 172 3.36 7.45 11.88
CA LYS A 172 2.99 6.22 11.14
C LYS A 172 2.96 5.01 12.06
N TYR A 173 3.98 4.89 12.92
CA TYR A 173 4.04 3.81 13.90
C TYR A 173 2.91 3.91 14.93
N GLN A 174 2.69 5.10 15.50
CA GLN A 174 1.65 5.32 16.51
C GLN A 174 0.25 5.01 15.97
N LEU A 175 -0.08 5.41 14.74
CA LEU A 175 -1.35 5.05 14.10
C LEU A 175 -1.57 3.53 14.10
N LEU A 176 -0.55 2.76 13.73
CA LEU A 176 -0.63 1.30 13.69
C LEU A 176 -0.72 0.73 15.11
N ASN A 177 0.15 1.19 16.02
CA ASN A 177 0.21 0.67 17.38
C ASN A 177 -1.06 0.92 18.18
N ASP A 178 -1.61 2.13 18.12
CA ASP A 178 -2.86 2.49 18.80
C ASP A 178 -4.03 1.69 18.24
N SER A 179 -4.07 1.50 16.91
CA SER A 179 -5.09 0.67 16.27
C SER A 179 -4.98 -0.79 16.72
N ALA A 180 -3.77 -1.35 16.75
CA ALA A 180 -3.50 -2.69 17.23
C ALA A 180 -3.87 -2.86 18.71
N LEU A 181 -3.51 -1.92 19.57
CA LEU A 181 -3.89 -1.93 20.98
C LEU A 181 -5.41 -1.94 21.17
N TYR A 182 -6.11 -1.07 20.43
CA TYR A 182 -7.56 -0.98 20.52
C TYR A 182 -8.25 -2.26 20.04
N LEU A 183 -7.80 -2.82 18.90
CA LEU A 183 -8.31 -4.08 18.36
C LEU A 183 -8.02 -5.24 19.32
N GLY A 184 -6.84 -5.29 19.93
CA GLY A 184 -6.49 -6.25 20.96
C GLY A 184 -7.46 -6.25 22.14
N VAL A 185 -7.89 -5.08 22.62
CA VAL A 185 -8.93 -4.98 23.66
C VAL A 185 -10.25 -5.58 23.21
N LEU A 186 -10.66 -5.38 21.94
CA LEU A 186 -11.89 -5.97 21.41
C LEU A 186 -11.76 -7.50 21.31
N MET A 187 -10.61 -8.00 20.89
CA MET A 187 -10.33 -9.43 20.76
C MET A 187 -10.31 -10.15 22.11
N GLN A 188 -9.66 -9.57 23.13
CA GLN A 188 -9.65 -10.14 24.48
C GLN A 188 -11.05 -10.23 25.09
N LYS A 189 -11.95 -9.29 24.75
CA LYS A 189 -13.37 -9.35 25.18
C LYS A 189 -14.14 -10.49 24.54
N ASP A 190 -13.81 -10.85 23.30
CA ASP A 190 -14.44 -11.98 22.62
C ASP A 190 -14.02 -13.33 23.24
N ASN A 191 -12.79 -13.42 23.77
CA ASN A 191 -12.23 -14.59 24.46
C ASN A 191 -12.39 -15.91 23.67
N LYS A 192 -12.10 -15.86 22.36
CA LYS A 192 -12.37 -16.96 21.41
C LYS A 192 -11.15 -17.78 21.01
N VAL A 193 -9.94 -17.32 21.29
CA VAL A 193 -8.70 -17.96 20.80
C VAL A 193 -7.69 -18.01 21.91
N ASP A 194 -7.24 -19.23 22.24
CA ASP A 194 -6.14 -19.47 23.16
C ASP A 194 -4.81 -18.99 22.55
N GLY A 195 -3.92 -18.44 23.39
CA GLY A 195 -2.59 -17.98 22.95
C GLY A 195 -2.53 -16.56 22.37
N LEU A 196 -3.60 -15.77 22.49
CA LEU A 196 -3.65 -14.34 22.11
C LEU A 196 -3.49 -13.40 23.33
N GLU A 197 -2.52 -13.71 24.18
CA GLU A 197 -2.37 -13.09 25.52
C GLU A 197 -1.85 -11.65 25.46
N TYR A 198 -1.10 -11.30 24.42
CA TYR A 198 -0.45 -10.00 24.27
C TYR A 198 -1.32 -9.02 23.49
N GLN A 199 -1.79 -7.94 24.13
CA GLN A 199 -2.81 -7.05 23.58
C GLN A 199 -2.43 -6.45 22.21
N ALA A 200 -1.29 -5.77 22.11
CA ALA A 200 -0.83 -5.17 20.85
C ALA A 200 -0.54 -6.22 19.77
N LEU A 201 0.05 -7.35 20.14
CA LEU A 201 0.36 -8.42 19.20
C LEU A 201 -0.89 -9.08 18.62
N SER A 202 -1.92 -9.30 19.44
CA SER A 202 -3.21 -9.84 19.01
C SER A 202 -3.90 -8.92 18.00
N GLY A 203 -3.95 -7.61 18.28
CA GLY A 203 -4.53 -6.66 17.32
C GLY A 203 -3.73 -6.53 16.03
N GLN A 204 -2.40 -6.60 16.10
CA GLN A 204 -1.57 -6.64 14.89
C GLN A 204 -1.77 -7.92 14.09
N ASP A 205 -1.97 -9.07 14.75
CA ASP A 205 -2.29 -10.33 14.09
C ASP A 205 -3.60 -10.26 13.32
N PHE A 206 -4.64 -9.69 13.94
CA PHE A 206 -5.90 -9.43 13.26
C PHE A 206 -5.71 -8.54 12.02
N LEU A 207 -4.99 -7.43 12.15
CA LEU A 207 -4.70 -6.54 11.04
C LEU A 207 -3.92 -7.24 9.93
N TRP A 208 -2.89 -8.00 10.28
CA TRP A 208 -2.12 -8.75 9.30
C TRP A 208 -3.00 -9.70 8.51
N VAL A 209 -3.75 -10.59 9.18
CA VAL A 209 -4.56 -11.62 8.52
C VAL A 209 -5.60 -11.01 7.60
N ILE A 210 -6.36 -10.01 8.08
CA ILE A 210 -7.46 -9.41 7.33
C ILE A 210 -6.96 -8.50 6.22
N CYS A 211 -5.98 -7.64 6.51
CA CYS A 211 -5.47 -6.71 5.52
C CYS A 211 -4.62 -7.42 4.45
N ASN A 212 -3.93 -8.51 4.78
CA ASN A 212 -3.12 -9.28 3.82
C ASN A 212 -4.01 -10.07 2.85
N ALA A 213 -5.10 -10.65 3.33
CA ALA A 213 -6.10 -11.29 2.47
C ALA A 213 -6.68 -10.28 1.46
N SER A 214 -7.00 -9.07 1.93
CA SER A 214 -7.49 -7.98 1.08
C SER A 214 -6.42 -7.51 0.08
N ASN A 215 -5.16 -7.39 0.51
CA ASN A 215 -4.04 -7.02 -0.36
C ASN A 215 -3.81 -8.06 -1.46
N SER A 216 -3.82 -9.35 -1.09
CA SER A 216 -3.65 -10.47 -2.03
C SER A 216 -4.76 -10.48 -3.08
N GLN A 217 -6.00 -10.21 -2.69
CA GLN A 217 -7.11 -10.07 -3.63
C GLN A 217 -6.89 -8.88 -4.59
N SER A 218 -6.45 -7.73 -4.07
CA SER A 218 -6.13 -6.57 -4.91
C SER A 218 -4.96 -6.81 -5.86
N GLU A 219 -3.95 -7.58 -5.43
CA GLU A 219 -2.82 -7.96 -6.27
C GLU A 219 -3.25 -8.91 -7.38
N GLN A 220 -4.09 -9.90 -7.07
CA GLN A 220 -4.71 -10.79 -8.06
C GLN A 220 -5.57 -10.03 -9.07
N ASP A 221 -6.29 -8.98 -8.64
CA ASP A 221 -7.07 -8.12 -9.53
C ASP A 221 -6.17 -7.24 -10.43
N THR A 222 -4.88 -7.10 -10.08
CA THR A 222 -3.85 -6.41 -10.90
C THR A 222 -2.90 -7.36 -11.64
N ASP A 223 -3.04 -8.68 -11.48
CA ASP A 223 -2.16 -9.64 -12.13
C ASP A 223 -2.51 -9.75 -13.63
N ILE A 224 -1.64 -9.14 -14.43
CA ILE A 224 -1.74 -9.12 -15.88
C ILE A 224 -1.78 -10.52 -16.50
N HIS A 225 -1.10 -11.52 -15.92
CA HIS A 225 -0.99 -12.86 -16.49
C HIS A 225 -2.35 -13.56 -16.54
N ARG A 226 -3.18 -13.41 -15.51
CA ARG A 226 -4.56 -13.91 -15.52
C ARG A 226 -5.37 -13.38 -16.70
N TYR A 227 -5.22 -12.09 -17.02
CA TYR A 227 -5.95 -11.49 -18.15
C TYR A 227 -5.37 -11.96 -19.48
N ILE A 228 -4.06 -12.13 -19.59
CA ILE A 228 -3.42 -12.75 -20.77
C ILE A 228 -3.98 -14.16 -20.99
N ASP A 229 -3.98 -15.00 -19.97
CA ASP A 229 -4.47 -16.40 -20.03
C ASP A 229 -5.97 -16.47 -20.35
N LYS A 230 -6.77 -15.52 -19.83
CA LYS A 230 -8.19 -15.38 -20.15
C LYS A 230 -8.44 -14.97 -21.63
N GLY A 231 -7.45 -14.36 -22.30
CA GLY A 231 -7.53 -13.90 -23.69
C GLY A 231 -8.57 -12.78 -23.95
N SER A 232 -9.16 -12.22 -22.89
CA SER A 232 -10.15 -11.15 -23.02
C SER A 232 -10.35 -10.34 -21.73
N VAL A 233 -10.72 -9.07 -21.89
CA VAL A 233 -11.13 -8.14 -20.82
C VAL A 233 -12.48 -7.54 -21.18
N ARG A 234 -13.35 -7.39 -20.18
CA ARG A 234 -14.62 -6.68 -20.28
C ARG A 234 -14.67 -5.49 -19.32
N VAL A 235 -15.55 -4.53 -19.60
CA VAL A 235 -15.75 -3.35 -18.75
C VAL A 235 -16.24 -3.73 -17.34
N ASP A 236 -16.94 -4.86 -17.19
CA ASP A 236 -17.44 -5.39 -15.91
C ASP A 236 -16.41 -6.24 -15.14
N ASP A 237 -15.24 -6.56 -15.72
CA ASP A 237 -14.21 -7.38 -15.07
C ASP A 237 -13.42 -6.63 -13.97
N THR A 238 -13.70 -5.33 -13.76
CA THR A 238 -12.99 -4.42 -12.83
C THR A 238 -11.46 -4.49 -12.92
N ALA A 239 -10.94 -4.88 -14.09
CA ALA A 239 -9.52 -5.13 -14.32
C ALA A 239 -8.69 -3.85 -14.21
N ARG A 240 -7.70 -3.84 -13.31
CA ARG A 240 -6.84 -2.68 -13.07
C ARG A 240 -5.42 -2.94 -13.55
N PHE A 241 -4.95 -2.10 -14.47
CA PHE A 241 -3.59 -2.14 -14.97
C PHE A 241 -2.82 -0.96 -14.38
N LYS A 242 -1.68 -1.20 -13.74
CA LYS A 242 -0.85 -0.16 -13.09
C LYS A 242 -0.14 0.73 -14.10
N THR A 243 0.20 0.19 -15.27
CA THR A 243 1.00 0.90 -16.28
C THR A 243 0.53 0.67 -17.71
N HIS A 244 0.90 1.58 -18.62
CA HIS A 244 0.69 1.37 -20.06
C HIS A 244 1.41 0.10 -20.57
N VAL A 245 2.55 -0.26 -19.96
CA VAL A 245 3.34 -1.44 -20.32
C VAL A 245 2.57 -2.72 -20.02
N GLU A 246 1.86 -2.80 -18.89
CA GLU A 246 1.00 -3.94 -18.59
C GLU A 246 -0.14 -4.07 -19.60
N VAL A 247 -0.78 -2.97 -19.98
CA VAL A 247 -1.79 -3.00 -21.05
C VAL A 247 -1.19 -3.48 -22.37
N ALA A 248 0.02 -3.05 -22.73
CA ALA A 248 0.70 -3.48 -23.94
C ALA A 248 0.97 -5.00 -23.97
N LYS A 249 1.25 -5.61 -22.81
CA LYS A 249 1.45 -7.06 -22.68
C LYS A 249 0.21 -7.88 -23.05
N LEU A 250 -1.01 -7.36 -22.87
CA LEU A 250 -2.24 -8.01 -23.35
C LEU A 250 -2.19 -8.29 -24.86
N PHE A 251 -1.46 -7.45 -25.61
CA PHE A 251 -1.33 -7.53 -27.05
C PHE A 251 0.02 -8.14 -27.49
N GLY A 252 0.70 -8.87 -26.60
CA GLY A 252 1.98 -9.51 -26.89
C GLY A 252 3.13 -8.53 -27.16
N LYS A 253 3.00 -7.26 -26.75
CA LYS A 253 4.06 -6.25 -26.88
C LYS A 253 4.92 -6.26 -25.63
N ASP A 254 6.17 -6.67 -25.78
CA ASP A 254 7.18 -6.51 -24.73
C ASP A 254 7.87 -5.15 -24.88
N MET A 255 7.72 -4.30 -23.85
CA MET A 255 8.19 -2.92 -23.88
C MET A 255 8.85 -2.57 -22.55
N ALA A 256 10.04 -1.95 -22.60
CA ALA A 256 10.73 -1.47 -21.40
C ALA A 256 10.03 -0.26 -20.75
N GLY A 257 9.23 0.49 -21.52
CA GLY A 257 8.50 1.66 -21.03
C GLY A 257 7.60 2.28 -22.09
N HIS A 258 6.50 2.89 -21.66
CA HIS A 258 5.60 3.65 -22.53
C HIS A 258 4.87 4.74 -21.73
N GLN A 259 4.98 6.00 -22.16
CA GLN A 259 4.37 7.16 -21.48
C GLN A 259 3.53 8.04 -22.41
N ARG A 260 3.45 7.71 -23.71
CA ARG A 260 2.59 8.45 -24.64
C ARG A 260 1.13 8.12 -24.35
N ALA A 261 0.24 9.06 -24.68
CA ALA A 261 -1.21 8.88 -24.50
C ALA A 261 -1.78 7.82 -25.46
N THR A 262 -1.06 7.44 -26.51
CA THR A 262 -1.50 6.44 -27.49
C THR A 262 -0.41 5.43 -27.81
N LEU A 263 -0.83 4.17 -28.02
CA LEU A 263 -0.01 3.09 -28.55
C LEU A 263 -0.68 2.54 -29.81
N ARG A 264 -0.06 2.71 -30.98
CA ARG A 264 -0.60 2.18 -32.24
C ARG A 264 -0.37 0.66 -32.31
N LEU A 265 -1.42 -0.10 -32.61
CA LEU A 265 -1.37 -1.56 -32.78
C LEU A 265 -1.33 -1.96 -34.25
N ALA A 266 -2.12 -1.28 -35.09
CA ALA A 266 -2.20 -1.46 -36.54
C ALA A 266 -2.62 -0.13 -37.20
N ASP A 267 -2.82 -0.13 -38.52
CA ASP A 267 -3.20 1.07 -39.27
C ASP A 267 -4.55 1.64 -38.82
N ASP A 268 -5.53 0.78 -38.51
CA ASP A 268 -6.88 1.14 -38.05
C ASP A 268 -7.11 0.95 -36.54
N TRP A 269 -6.08 0.55 -35.77
CA TRP A 269 -6.19 0.29 -34.34
C TRP A 269 -5.14 1.04 -33.51
N LEU A 270 -5.60 1.79 -32.52
CA LEU A 270 -4.76 2.28 -31.43
C LEU A 270 -5.33 1.94 -30.06
N ILE A 271 -4.46 1.86 -29.07
CA ILE A 271 -4.81 1.96 -27.65
C ILE A 271 -4.70 3.42 -27.25
N TRP A 272 -5.71 3.93 -26.57
CA TRP A 272 -5.74 5.28 -26.02
C TRP A 272 -5.78 5.23 -24.51
N PHE A 273 -4.96 6.05 -23.86
CA PHE A 273 -4.84 6.19 -22.41
C PHE A 273 -5.32 7.57 -21.93
N PRO A 274 -6.61 7.92 -22.10
CA PRO A 274 -7.10 9.25 -21.77
C PRO A 274 -7.25 9.46 -20.27
N LYS A 275 -7.08 10.71 -19.86
CA LYS A 275 -7.78 11.26 -18.69
C LYS A 275 -9.20 11.59 -19.12
N LEU A 276 -10.20 10.87 -18.63
CA LEU A 276 -11.63 11.09 -18.94
C LEU A 276 -12.22 12.20 -18.05
N TYR A 277 -11.50 13.32 -17.97
CA TYR A 277 -11.89 14.54 -17.27
C TYR A 277 -11.07 15.70 -17.82
N LYS A 278 -11.55 16.92 -17.58
CA LYS A 278 -10.89 18.15 -18.01
C LYS A 278 -9.47 18.31 -17.45
N ASN A 279 -8.53 18.62 -18.32
CA ASN A 279 -7.16 19.01 -18.00
C ASN A 279 -6.77 20.30 -18.77
N GLY A 280 -5.49 20.66 -18.78
CA GLY A 280 -5.02 21.91 -19.40
C GLY A 280 -5.18 21.99 -20.91
N ASP A 281 -5.25 20.84 -21.60
CA ASP A 281 -5.28 20.78 -23.07
C ASP A 281 -6.57 20.16 -23.61
N TRP A 282 -7.19 19.25 -22.85
CA TRP A 282 -8.33 18.44 -23.28
C TRP A 282 -9.44 18.40 -22.23
N ASP A 283 -10.69 18.52 -22.66
CA ASP A 283 -11.90 18.22 -21.92
C ASP A 283 -12.50 16.93 -22.46
N ASN A 284 -11.98 15.81 -21.95
CA ASN A 284 -12.49 14.49 -22.31
C ASN A 284 -13.60 14.10 -21.35
N GLN A 285 -14.69 13.56 -21.87
CA GLN A 285 -15.81 13.08 -21.08
C GLN A 285 -16.28 11.73 -21.57
N ILE A 286 -16.87 10.95 -20.66
CA ILE A 286 -17.61 9.74 -21.00
C ILE A 286 -19.04 9.89 -20.52
N SER A 287 -20.00 9.49 -21.35
CA SER A 287 -21.42 9.51 -21.01
C SER A 287 -21.72 8.58 -19.83
N LYS A 288 -22.81 8.84 -19.10
CA LYS A 288 -23.19 8.06 -17.91
C LYS A 288 -23.41 6.57 -18.19
N ASP A 289 -23.88 6.24 -19.40
CA ASP A 289 -24.07 4.86 -19.86
C ASP A 289 -22.78 4.22 -20.41
N GLY A 290 -21.68 4.99 -20.47
CA GLY A 290 -20.38 4.56 -20.97
C GLY A 290 -20.32 4.39 -22.49
N ASN A 291 -21.32 4.85 -23.23
CA ASN A 291 -21.45 4.54 -24.66
C ASN A 291 -20.81 5.60 -25.57
N VAL A 292 -20.59 6.81 -25.09
CA VAL A 292 -20.02 7.92 -25.86
C VAL A 292 -18.84 8.51 -25.11
N VAL A 293 -17.72 8.67 -25.81
CA VAL A 293 -16.56 9.43 -25.32
C VAL A 293 -16.40 10.67 -26.18
N THR A 294 -16.43 11.84 -25.55
CA THR A 294 -16.24 13.14 -26.20
C THR A 294 -14.84 13.64 -25.88
N MET A 295 -14.13 14.14 -26.89
CA MET A 295 -12.83 14.79 -26.76
C MET A 295 -12.88 16.20 -27.34
N THR A 296 -12.77 17.19 -26.47
CA THR A 296 -12.85 18.60 -26.83
C THR A 296 -11.56 19.32 -26.49
N TYR A 297 -11.05 20.16 -27.41
CA TYR A 297 -9.92 21.03 -27.11
C TYR A 297 -10.29 22.09 -26.06
N VAL A 298 -9.41 22.34 -25.11
CA VAL A 298 -9.55 23.47 -24.19
C VAL A 298 -8.92 24.71 -24.85
N PRO A 299 -9.69 25.81 -25.08
CA PRO A 299 -9.14 27.04 -25.65
C PRO A 299 -7.96 27.58 -24.84
N GLY A 300 -6.88 27.98 -25.51
CA GLY A 300 -5.66 28.48 -24.85
C GLY A 300 -4.78 27.40 -24.20
N GLY A 301 -5.12 26.11 -24.34
CA GLY A 301 -4.21 25.00 -24.01
C GLY A 301 -3.01 24.95 -24.96
N GLN A 302 -1.93 24.24 -24.57
CA GLN A 302 -0.72 24.13 -25.39
C GLN A 302 -0.98 23.54 -26.79
N TYR A 303 -2.08 22.80 -26.93
CA TYR A 303 -2.53 22.18 -28.17
C TYR A 303 -3.86 22.76 -28.70
N GLY A 304 -4.44 23.76 -28.03
CA GLY A 304 -5.77 24.29 -28.31
C GLY A 304 -5.86 25.27 -29.48
N ASP A 305 -4.74 25.89 -29.88
CA ASP A 305 -4.72 26.88 -30.96
C ASP A 305 -4.21 26.25 -32.28
N GLY A 306 -5.13 26.01 -33.21
CA GLY A 306 -4.81 25.81 -34.63
C GLY A 306 -4.45 24.39 -35.09
N LYS A 307 -4.63 23.35 -34.26
CA LYS A 307 -4.45 21.95 -34.70
C LYS A 307 -5.79 21.31 -35.04
N SER A 308 -5.99 20.97 -36.32
CA SER A 308 -7.05 20.06 -36.74
C SER A 308 -6.77 18.66 -36.18
N TYR A 309 -7.83 17.87 -35.98
CA TYR A 309 -7.67 16.43 -35.81
C TYR A 309 -6.83 15.87 -36.98
N PRO A 310 -5.87 14.96 -36.73
CA PRO A 310 -5.09 14.37 -37.80
C PRO A 310 -6.04 13.65 -38.78
N GLU A 311 -5.94 13.96 -40.08
CA GLU A 311 -6.79 13.40 -41.15
C GLU A 311 -6.70 11.87 -41.27
N SER A 312 -5.73 11.23 -40.62
CA SER A 312 -5.54 9.78 -40.55
C SER A 312 -5.80 9.25 -39.13
N ASP A 313 -7.03 9.43 -38.65
CA ASP A 313 -7.46 8.80 -37.41
C ASP A 313 -7.60 7.28 -37.61
N PRO A 314 -6.89 6.44 -36.84
CA PRO A 314 -7.12 5.00 -36.85
C PRO A 314 -8.53 4.76 -36.35
N GLY A 315 -9.42 4.34 -37.27
CA GLY A 315 -10.87 4.33 -37.05
C GLY A 315 -11.37 3.55 -35.82
N LYS A 316 -10.53 2.79 -35.11
CA LYS A 316 -10.89 2.13 -33.85
C LYS A 316 -9.90 2.42 -32.73
N ARG A 317 -10.44 2.81 -31.57
CA ARG A 317 -9.69 3.11 -30.35
C ARG A 317 -10.07 2.15 -29.23
N ILE A 318 -9.08 1.44 -28.69
CA ILE A 318 -9.21 0.64 -27.48
C ILE A 318 -8.89 1.55 -26.30
N ILE A 319 -9.89 1.89 -25.48
CA ILE A 319 -9.73 2.91 -24.44
C ILE A 319 -9.42 2.27 -23.10
N PHE A 320 -8.30 2.68 -22.50
CA PHE A 320 -7.92 2.39 -21.12
C PHE A 320 -7.86 3.70 -20.33
N GLY A 321 -8.93 4.00 -19.60
CA GLY A 321 -9.09 5.28 -18.91
C GLY A 321 -8.18 5.39 -17.69
N HIS A 322 -7.44 6.49 -17.57
CA HIS A 322 -6.64 6.81 -16.39
C HIS A 322 -7.54 7.11 -15.19
N LYS A 323 -7.30 6.41 -14.08
CA LYS A 323 -7.97 6.60 -12.79
C LYS A 323 -6.95 6.72 -11.66
N VAL A 324 -7.42 7.25 -10.54
CA VAL A 324 -6.67 7.35 -9.29
C VAL A 324 -7.49 6.64 -8.22
N ASP A 325 -6.87 5.75 -7.47
CA ASP A 325 -7.51 5.09 -6.35
C ASP A 325 -7.74 6.10 -5.23
N ALA A 326 -8.99 6.25 -4.80
CA ALA A 326 -9.37 7.25 -3.81
C ALA A 326 -8.78 6.96 -2.42
N GLN A 327 -8.44 5.69 -2.13
CA GLN A 327 -7.93 5.26 -0.84
C GLN A 327 -6.40 5.31 -0.81
N THR A 328 -5.74 4.83 -1.87
CA THR A 328 -4.27 4.73 -1.89
C THR A 328 -3.59 5.91 -2.58
N GLY A 329 -4.30 6.62 -3.46
CA GLY A 329 -3.74 7.64 -4.33
C GLY A 329 -2.97 7.07 -5.53
N ASP A 330 -2.93 5.75 -5.70
CA ASP A 330 -2.21 5.11 -6.79
C ASP A 330 -2.95 5.28 -8.13
N ARG A 331 -2.18 5.40 -9.21
CA ARG A 331 -2.73 5.50 -10.56
C ARG A 331 -2.93 4.11 -11.15
N TYR A 332 -4.00 3.94 -11.90
CA TYR A 332 -4.27 2.73 -12.67
C TYR A 332 -5.09 3.06 -13.92
N TYR A 333 -5.21 2.07 -14.79
CA TYR A 333 -5.91 2.13 -16.06
C TYR A 333 -6.96 1.03 -16.10
N GLU A 334 -8.18 1.37 -16.49
CA GLU A 334 -9.29 0.42 -16.64
C GLU A 334 -9.76 0.38 -18.08
N PHE A 335 -10.11 -0.80 -18.57
CA PHE A 335 -10.72 -0.94 -19.90
C PHE A 335 -12.11 -0.30 -19.92
N VAL A 336 -12.30 0.65 -20.82
CA VAL A 336 -13.54 1.44 -20.96
C VAL A 336 -14.39 0.93 -22.12
N GLY A 337 -13.77 0.36 -23.13
CA GLY A 337 -14.45 -0.14 -24.33
C GLY A 337 -13.60 0.04 -25.59
N ILE A 338 -14.12 -0.47 -26.70
CA ILE A 338 -13.62 -0.18 -28.04
C ILE A 338 -14.57 0.81 -28.68
N PHE A 339 -14.04 1.91 -29.20
CA PHE A 339 -14.80 3.03 -29.73
C PHE A 339 -14.37 3.36 -31.17
N SER A 340 -15.27 3.98 -31.92
CA SER A 340 -15.01 4.53 -33.25
C SER A 340 -15.67 5.90 -33.37
N GLU A 341 -15.05 6.78 -34.13
CA GLU A 341 -15.71 8.00 -34.59
C GLU A 341 -16.87 7.61 -35.52
N LEU A 342 -18.00 8.32 -35.44
CA LEU A 342 -19.04 8.23 -36.47
C LEU A 342 -18.71 9.23 -37.57
N HIS A 343 -18.62 8.78 -38.82
CA HIS A 343 -18.39 9.68 -39.95
C HIS A 343 -19.45 10.79 -39.99
N GLY A 344 -19.01 12.05 -39.88
CA GLY A 344 -19.85 13.24 -40.03
C GLY A 344 -20.30 13.95 -38.75
N THR A 345 -19.87 13.53 -37.54
CA THR A 345 -20.28 14.17 -36.28
C THR A 345 -19.21 15.07 -35.63
N SER A 346 -17.96 15.02 -36.10
CA SER A 346 -16.86 15.80 -35.52
C SER A 346 -16.84 17.24 -36.05
N ALA A 347 -16.93 18.22 -35.14
CA ALA A 347 -16.61 19.60 -35.44
C ALA A 347 -15.10 19.84 -35.31
N GLN A 348 -14.55 20.90 -35.91
CA GLN A 348 -13.12 21.23 -35.87
C GLN A 348 -12.49 21.25 -34.47
N ALA A 349 -13.29 21.41 -33.40
CA ALA A 349 -12.85 21.49 -32.00
C ALA A 349 -13.29 20.32 -31.10
N SER A 350 -14.11 19.38 -31.57
CA SER A 350 -14.68 18.30 -30.76
C SER A 350 -14.89 17.02 -31.57
N CYS A 351 -14.55 15.89 -30.99
CA CYS A 351 -14.83 14.58 -31.55
C CYS A 351 -15.63 13.72 -30.58
N ASP A 352 -16.71 13.13 -31.09
CA ASP A 352 -17.51 12.13 -30.40
C ASP A 352 -17.22 10.74 -30.96
N MET A 353 -16.89 9.82 -30.06
CA MET A 353 -16.67 8.42 -30.37
C MET A 353 -17.72 7.56 -29.69
N HIS A 354 -18.22 6.58 -30.43
CA HIS A 354 -19.28 5.69 -29.96
C HIS A 354 -18.72 4.29 -29.70
N THR A 355 -19.22 3.66 -28.64
CA THR A 355 -18.82 2.30 -28.25
C THR A 355 -19.24 1.31 -29.33
N LEU A 356 -18.27 0.57 -29.85
CA LEU A 356 -18.47 -0.62 -30.67
C LEU A 356 -18.71 -1.86 -29.82
N THR A 357 -17.95 -2.01 -28.74
CA THR A 357 -18.07 -3.15 -27.82
C THR A 357 -17.48 -2.83 -26.45
N LYS A 358 -18.07 -3.41 -25.40
CA LYS A 358 -17.57 -3.39 -24.01
C LYS A 358 -16.77 -4.65 -23.65
N ARG A 359 -16.32 -5.38 -24.67
CA ARG A 359 -15.46 -6.55 -24.55
C ARG A 359 -14.31 -6.47 -25.55
N LEU A 360 -13.10 -6.55 -25.03
CA LEU A 360 -11.87 -6.69 -25.78
C LEU A 360 -11.45 -8.17 -25.78
N ARG A 361 -11.11 -8.70 -26.95
CA ARG A 361 -10.41 -9.99 -27.10
C ARG A 361 -9.05 -9.71 -27.71
N TYR A 362 -8.03 -10.36 -27.20
CA TYR A 362 -6.67 -10.27 -27.71
C TYR A 362 -6.14 -11.70 -27.85
N SER A 363 -5.86 -12.09 -29.08
CA SER A 363 -5.38 -13.40 -29.50
C SER A 363 -4.58 -13.25 -30.78
#